data_AF-A0A6C0C3S9-F1
#
_entry.id   AF-A0A6C0C3S9-F1
#
_cell.length_a   1.000
_cell.length_b   1.000
_cell.length_c   1.000
_cell.angle_alpha   90.00
_cell.angle_beta   90.00
_cell.angle_gamma   90.00
#
_symmetry.space_group_name_H-M   'P 1'
#
loop_
_entity.id
_entity.type
_entity.pdbx_description
1 polymer ?
#
loop_
_entity_poly.entity_id
_entity_poly.type
_entity_poly.pdbx_seq_one_letter_code
_entity_poly.pdbx_strand_id
1 'polypeptide(L)'
;MSLFDKINLLPDELKYEIKKYLSYNIKIILSKQHFLKYFPLYLKIIRFPYIYSGFCVFTKYIKQMLKKDSVFIFSHLLAEYGLIWSKNKKIRYKNMSFSSYIDYLLYLCKDKYKAINCKNKIYEILGNKYKTNTVKLYNNKWNN
;
A
#
# COMPACT_ATOMS: atom_id res chain seq x y z
N MET A 1 -14.07 22.26 -8.55
CA MET A 1 -13.31 22.41 -9.81
C MET A 1 -11.83 22.37 -9.49
N SER A 2 -11.13 21.33 -9.93
CA SER A 2 -9.71 21.12 -9.62
C SER A 2 -8.82 22.09 -10.40
N LEU A 3 -7.57 22.25 -9.96
CA LEU A 3 -6.56 23.03 -10.68
C LEU A 3 -6.36 22.52 -12.12
N PHE A 4 -6.55 21.21 -12.37
CA PHE A 4 -6.39 20.62 -13.70
C PHE A 4 -7.60 20.81 -14.59
N ASP A 5 -8.80 20.88 -14.02
CA ASP A 5 -9.99 21.27 -14.79
C ASP A 5 -9.80 22.69 -15.33
N LYS A 6 -9.13 23.55 -14.56
CA LYS A 6 -8.75 24.91 -14.99
C LYS A 6 -7.62 24.91 -16.03
N ILE A 7 -6.59 24.06 -15.87
CA ILE A 7 -5.48 23.95 -16.83
C ILE A 7 -5.96 23.34 -18.16
N ASN A 8 -6.93 22.43 -18.13
CA ASN A 8 -7.47 21.78 -19.33
C ASN A 8 -8.27 22.75 -20.21
N LEU A 9 -8.80 23.84 -19.63
CA LEU A 9 -9.47 24.92 -20.34
C LEU A 9 -8.51 25.87 -21.06
N LEU A 10 -7.19 25.74 -20.84
CA LEU A 10 -6.21 26.60 -21.48
C LEU A 10 -5.89 26.13 -22.93
N PRO A 11 -5.40 27.04 -23.78
CA PRO A 11 -4.74 26.69 -25.04
C PRO A 11 -3.57 25.72 -24.84
N ASP A 12 -3.30 24.90 -25.85
CA ASP A 12 -2.31 23.82 -25.75
C ASP A 12 -0.88 24.32 -25.56
N GLU A 13 -0.53 25.51 -26.10
CA GLU A 13 0.79 26.11 -25.86
C GLU A 13 0.99 26.44 -24.38
N LEU A 14 -0.04 26.99 -23.73
CA LEU A 14 0.00 27.35 -22.30
C LEU A 14 0.01 26.10 -21.41
N LYS A 15 -0.72 25.05 -21.79
CA LYS A 15 -0.61 23.75 -21.11
C LYS A 15 0.82 23.22 -21.15
N TYR A 16 1.48 23.33 -22.30
CA TYR A 16 2.84 22.84 -22.50
C TYR A 16 3.83 23.63 -21.66
N GLU A 17 3.75 24.96 -21.66
CA GLU A 17 4.60 25.82 -20.85
C GLU A 17 4.41 25.57 -19.34
N ILE A 18 3.16 25.54 -18.85
CA ILE A 18 2.88 25.26 -17.42
C ILE A 18 3.42 23.88 -17.04
N LYS A 19 3.27 22.87 -17.91
CA LYS A 19 3.82 21.54 -17.68
C LYS A 19 5.34 21.54 -17.56
N LYS A 20 6.09 22.46 -18.19
CA LYS A 20 7.55 22.54 -18.01
C LYS A 20 7.93 22.87 -16.56
N TYR A 21 7.20 23.79 -15.93
CA TYR A 21 7.46 24.26 -14.57
C TYR A 21 6.93 23.33 -13.47
N LEU A 22 6.03 22.40 -13.80
CA LEU A 22 5.61 21.37 -12.85
C LEU A 22 6.77 20.40 -12.59
N SER A 23 7.18 20.32 -11.32
CA SER A 23 8.24 19.40 -10.90
C SER A 23 7.87 17.94 -11.19
N TYR A 24 8.88 17.09 -11.36
CA TYR A 24 8.65 15.68 -11.69
C TYR A 24 7.81 14.95 -10.63
N ASN A 25 8.01 15.31 -9.35
CA ASN A 25 7.19 14.81 -8.24
C ASN A 25 5.72 15.19 -8.38
N ILE A 26 5.45 16.43 -8.78
CA ILE A 26 4.12 16.97 -9.01
C ILE A 26 3.48 16.25 -10.21
N LYS A 27 4.20 16.04 -11.33
CA LYS A 27 3.71 15.28 -12.50
C LYS A 27 3.33 13.84 -12.18
N ILE A 28 4.13 13.14 -11.37
CA ILE A 28 3.87 11.75 -10.95
C ILE A 28 2.61 11.65 -10.07
N ILE A 29 2.40 12.62 -9.18
CA ILE A 29 1.23 12.66 -8.30
C ILE A 29 -0.05 12.95 -9.10
N LEU A 30 0.06 13.67 -10.23
CA LEU A 30 -1.07 14.33 -10.88
C LEU A 30 -1.66 13.59 -12.09
N SER A 31 -1.19 12.39 -12.45
CA SER A 31 -1.93 11.56 -13.39
C SER A 31 -2.01 10.10 -12.95
N LYS A 32 -3.23 9.56 -12.87
CA LYS A 32 -3.50 8.15 -12.50
C LYS A 32 -2.76 7.18 -13.42
N GLN A 33 -2.69 7.49 -14.72
CA GLN A 33 -1.95 6.68 -15.70
C GLN A 33 -0.42 6.75 -15.52
N HIS A 34 0.16 7.92 -15.22
CA HIS A 34 1.61 8.01 -15.00
C HIS A 34 2.02 7.50 -13.64
N PHE A 35 1.20 7.69 -12.62
CA PHE A 35 1.35 7.01 -11.35
C PHE A 35 1.40 5.50 -11.59
N LEU A 36 0.39 4.88 -12.20
CA LEU A 36 0.41 3.42 -12.41
C LEU A 36 1.58 2.93 -13.29
N LYS A 37 1.96 3.69 -14.34
CA LYS A 37 3.05 3.32 -15.26
C LYS A 37 4.44 3.46 -14.64
N TYR A 38 4.66 4.50 -13.85
CA TYR A 38 5.99 4.84 -13.31
C TYR A 38 6.12 4.59 -11.82
N PHE A 39 5.07 4.27 -11.08
CA PHE A 39 5.13 3.99 -9.64
C PHE A 39 5.96 2.75 -9.31
N PRO A 40 5.89 1.64 -10.06
CA PRO A 40 6.84 0.53 -9.90
C PRO A 40 8.29 0.95 -10.18
N LEU A 41 8.52 1.79 -11.19
CA LEU A 41 9.83 2.37 -11.52
C LEU A 41 10.31 3.41 -10.50
N TYR A 42 9.41 4.17 -9.88
CA TYR A 42 9.68 5.17 -8.85
C TYR A 42 10.06 4.49 -7.53
N LEU A 43 9.37 3.40 -7.19
CA LEU A 43 9.81 2.49 -6.13
C LEU A 43 11.21 1.93 -6.47
N LYS A 44 11.44 1.54 -7.74
CA LYS A 44 12.69 0.91 -8.19
C LYS A 44 13.91 1.87 -8.27
N ILE A 45 13.74 3.13 -8.66
CA ILE A 45 14.84 4.01 -9.10
C ILE A 45 15.14 5.16 -8.13
N ILE A 46 14.13 5.88 -7.62
CA ILE A 46 14.35 7.22 -7.05
C ILE A 46 14.41 7.23 -5.52
N ARG A 47 13.73 6.30 -4.82
CA ARG A 47 13.59 6.39 -3.36
C ARG A 47 14.32 5.31 -2.56
N PHE A 48 14.67 4.16 -3.16
CA PHE A 48 15.34 3.09 -2.44
C PHE A 48 16.14 2.16 -3.39
N PRO A 49 17.39 2.50 -3.73
CA PRO A 49 18.25 1.65 -4.57
C PRO A 49 18.54 0.25 -3.98
N TYR A 50 18.17 -0.01 -2.71
CA TYR A 50 18.35 -1.28 -2.01
C TYR A 50 17.08 -2.18 -1.99
N ILE A 51 16.04 -1.85 -2.77
CA ILE A 51 14.75 -2.59 -2.79
C ILE A 51 14.84 -4.02 -3.33
N TYR A 52 15.95 -4.37 -4.00
CA TYR A 52 16.15 -5.73 -4.50
C TYR A 52 16.64 -6.75 -3.46
N SER A 53 16.92 -6.34 -2.23
CA SER A 53 17.21 -7.27 -1.12
C SER A 53 16.17 -7.17 0.01
N GLY A 54 14.97 -7.71 -0.25
CA GLY A 54 14.22 -8.35 0.82
C GLY A 54 12.81 -7.84 1.11
N PHE A 55 11.98 -8.81 1.51
CA PHE A 55 10.63 -8.71 2.08
C PHE A 55 10.45 -7.52 3.06
N CYS A 56 11.51 -7.11 3.76
CA CYS A 56 11.53 -6.04 4.76
C CYS A 56 11.17 -4.63 4.25
N VAL A 57 11.45 -4.27 2.99
CA VAL A 57 11.25 -2.88 2.53
C VAL A 57 9.79 -2.60 2.16
N PHE A 58 9.12 -3.54 1.49
CA PHE A 58 7.66 -3.50 1.28
C PHE A 58 6.92 -3.37 2.62
N THR A 59 7.42 -4.03 3.66
CA THR A 59 6.81 -3.96 4.99
C THR A 59 6.85 -2.54 5.59
N LYS A 60 7.93 -1.76 5.41
CA LYS A 60 8.01 -0.38 5.93
C LYS A 60 7.03 0.55 5.20
N TYR A 61 6.95 0.44 3.88
CA TYR A 61 6.04 1.26 3.07
C TYR A 61 4.58 0.97 3.37
N ILE A 62 4.20 -0.32 3.40
CA ILE A 62 2.85 -0.74 3.75
C ILE A 62 2.50 -0.27 5.16
N LYS A 63 3.41 -0.38 6.13
CA LYS A 63 3.20 0.18 7.47
C LYS A 63 2.95 1.69 7.46
N GLN A 64 3.64 2.47 6.61
CA GLN A 64 3.36 3.90 6.48
C GLN A 64 1.98 4.16 5.88
N MET A 65 1.56 3.39 4.88
CA MET A 65 0.22 3.51 4.29
C MET A 65 -0.86 3.21 5.33
N LEU A 66 -0.67 2.15 6.12
CA LEU A 66 -1.58 1.82 7.22
C LEU A 66 -1.59 2.89 8.32
N LYS A 67 -0.43 3.43 8.72
CA LYS A 67 -0.35 4.54 9.69
C LYS A 67 -1.14 5.77 9.25
N LYS A 68 -1.21 6.02 7.95
CA LYS A 68 -1.96 7.15 7.36
C LYS A 68 -3.38 6.78 6.94
N ASP A 69 -3.79 5.52 7.15
CA ASP A 69 -5.02 4.93 6.62
C ASP A 69 -5.27 5.25 5.13
N SER A 70 -4.19 5.26 4.33
CA SER A 70 -4.19 5.69 2.94
C SER A 70 -4.73 4.60 2.00
N VAL A 71 -6.06 4.51 1.92
CA VAL A 71 -6.79 3.47 1.18
C VAL A 71 -6.41 3.38 -0.29
N PHE A 72 -6.25 4.51 -0.98
CA PHE A 72 -6.04 4.51 -2.43
C PHE A 72 -4.84 3.66 -2.84
N ILE A 73 -3.67 3.97 -2.29
CA ILE A 73 -2.42 3.25 -2.57
C ILE A 73 -2.49 1.83 -2.01
N PHE A 74 -3.02 1.67 -0.80
CA PHE A 74 -3.13 0.37 -0.17
C PHE A 74 -4.01 -0.59 -0.97
N SER A 75 -5.11 -0.11 -1.56
CA SER A 75 -6.02 -0.88 -2.39
C SER A 75 -5.36 -1.37 -3.68
N HIS A 76 -4.52 -0.53 -4.31
CA HIS A 76 -3.75 -0.94 -5.49
C HIS A 76 -2.75 -2.04 -5.17
N LEU A 77 -1.98 -1.87 -4.09
CA LEU A 77 -1.04 -2.89 -3.63
C LEU A 77 -1.74 -4.20 -3.25
N LEU A 78 -2.89 -4.10 -2.60
CA LEU A 78 -3.65 -5.27 -2.19
C LEU A 78 -4.28 -6.01 -3.38
N ALA A 79 -4.76 -5.29 -4.40
CA ALA A 79 -5.28 -5.91 -5.61
C ALA A 79 -4.19 -6.69 -6.37
N GLU A 80 -2.97 -6.13 -6.41
CA GLU A 80 -1.85 -6.69 -7.17
C GLU A 80 -1.17 -7.85 -6.43
N TYR A 81 -0.93 -7.71 -5.12
CA TYR A 81 -0.13 -8.66 -4.33
C TYR A 81 -0.93 -9.45 -3.28
N GLY A 82 -2.20 -9.10 -3.04
CA GLY A 82 -2.98 -9.65 -1.93
C GLY A 82 -3.13 -11.17 -1.97
N LEU A 83 -3.32 -11.75 -3.16
CA LEU A 83 -3.38 -13.21 -3.34
C LEU A 83 -2.05 -13.88 -2.99
N ILE A 84 -0.93 -13.33 -3.43
CA ILE A 84 0.42 -13.82 -3.09
C ILE A 84 0.63 -13.74 -1.58
N TRP A 85 0.30 -12.59 -0.98
CA TRP A 85 0.39 -12.36 0.46
C TRP A 85 -0.49 -13.28 1.31
N SER A 86 -1.61 -13.73 0.77
CA SER A 86 -2.49 -14.69 1.42
C SER A 86 -1.94 -16.13 1.42
N LYS A 87 -1.09 -16.46 0.44
CA LYS A 87 -0.47 -17.79 0.28
C LYS A 87 0.90 -17.88 0.94
N ASN A 88 1.55 -16.74 1.21
CA ASN A 88 2.85 -16.67 1.86
C ASN A 88 2.84 -17.34 3.25
N LYS A 89 3.92 -18.09 3.53
CA LYS A 89 4.11 -18.85 4.77
C LYS A 89 4.17 -17.95 6.02
N LYS A 90 4.02 -18.60 7.18
CA LYS A 90 3.91 -18.00 8.52
C LYS A 90 4.87 -16.83 8.75
N ILE A 91 4.32 -15.73 9.26
CA ILE A 91 5.10 -14.55 9.67
C ILE A 91 5.17 -14.47 11.17
N ARG A 92 6.37 -14.20 11.69
CA ARG A 92 6.59 -13.94 13.11
C ARG A 92 6.78 -12.45 13.33
N TYR A 93 6.12 -11.91 14.33
CA TYR A 93 6.33 -10.53 14.77
C TYR A 93 6.19 -10.46 16.28
N LYS A 94 7.29 -10.11 16.96
CA LYS A 94 7.42 -10.23 18.42
C LYS A 94 7.07 -11.68 18.85
N ASN A 95 6.22 -11.83 19.87
CA ASN A 95 5.79 -13.13 20.41
C ASN A 95 4.55 -13.70 19.70
N MET A 96 4.17 -13.12 18.54
CA MET A 96 3.01 -13.54 17.77
C MET A 96 3.44 -14.20 16.47
N SER A 97 2.67 -15.19 16.05
CA SER A 97 2.78 -15.80 14.73
C SER A 97 1.47 -15.67 13.96
N PHE A 98 1.59 -15.37 12.68
CA PHE A 98 0.50 -15.12 11.75
C PHE A 98 0.55 -16.16 10.63
N SER A 99 -0.60 -16.70 10.22
CA SER A 99 -0.68 -17.72 9.16
C SER A 99 -0.28 -17.19 7.79
N SER A 100 -0.53 -15.91 7.52
CA SER A 100 -0.22 -15.25 6.25
C SER A 100 0.21 -13.80 6.47
N TYR A 101 0.67 -13.13 5.41
CA TYR A 101 0.98 -11.70 5.48
C TYR A 101 -0.30 -10.86 5.61
N ILE A 102 -1.41 -11.32 5.06
CA ILE A 102 -2.71 -10.67 5.23
C ILE A 102 -3.14 -10.66 6.69
N ASP A 103 -2.94 -11.75 7.43
CA ASP A 103 -3.27 -11.81 8.86
C ASP A 103 -2.41 -10.83 9.68
N TYR A 104 -1.13 -10.71 9.32
CA TYR A 104 -0.26 -9.71 9.91
C TYR A 104 -0.72 -8.28 9.60
N LEU A 105 -1.14 -7.99 8.35
CA LEU A 105 -1.67 -6.68 7.98
C LEU A 105 -2.99 -6.37 8.70
N LEU A 106 -3.86 -7.36 8.88
CA LEU A 106 -5.11 -7.21 9.64
C LEU A 106 -4.83 -6.86 11.10
N TYR A 107 -3.87 -7.52 11.74
CA TYR A 107 -3.39 -7.16 13.08
C TYR A 107 -2.86 -5.72 13.12
N LEU A 108 -2.04 -5.32 12.14
CA LEU A 108 -1.55 -3.94 12.07
C LEU A 108 -2.68 -2.93 11.92
N CYS A 109 -3.72 -3.24 11.14
CA CYS A 109 -4.87 -2.36 10.98
C CYS A 109 -5.73 -2.27 12.23
N LYS A 110 -6.00 -3.40 12.92
CA LYS A 110 -6.86 -3.45 14.10
C LYS A 110 -6.16 -2.93 15.35
N ASP A 111 -5.02 -3.52 15.68
CA ASP A 111 -4.41 -3.39 17.00
C ASP A 111 -3.35 -2.28 17.03
N LYS A 112 -2.58 -2.12 15.96
CA LYS A 112 -1.42 -1.22 15.98
C LYS A 112 -1.70 0.20 15.49
N TYR A 113 -2.35 0.34 14.34
CA TYR A 113 -2.51 1.63 13.66
C TYR A 113 -3.95 2.12 13.59
N LYS A 114 -4.94 1.30 13.99
CA LYS A 114 -6.38 1.63 13.90
C LYS A 114 -6.81 2.09 12.50
N ALA A 115 -6.22 1.48 11.46
CA ALA A 115 -6.46 1.79 10.05
C ALA A 115 -7.76 1.13 9.55
N ILE A 116 -8.90 1.72 9.90
CA ILE A 116 -10.23 1.14 9.67
C ILE A 116 -10.51 1.00 8.17
N ASN A 117 -10.15 2.00 7.37
CA ASN A 117 -10.49 1.99 5.96
C ASN A 117 -9.63 0.98 5.18
N CYS A 118 -8.34 0.89 5.50
CA CYS A 118 -7.46 -0.12 4.93
C CYS A 118 -7.92 -1.54 5.32
N LYS A 119 -8.33 -1.75 6.59
CA LYS A 119 -8.92 -3.03 7.04
C LYS A 119 -10.15 -3.41 6.21
N ASN A 120 -11.08 -2.48 6.03
CA ASN A 120 -12.30 -2.72 5.26
C ASN A 120 -11.97 -3.10 3.81
N LYS A 121 -10.92 -2.48 3.24
CA LYS A 121 -10.47 -2.81 1.89
C LYS A 121 -9.86 -4.22 1.78
N ILE A 122 -9.22 -4.72 2.85
CA ILE A 122 -8.79 -6.13 2.93
C ILE A 122 -9.98 -7.07 2.79
N TYR A 123 -11.04 -6.80 3.54
CA TYR A 123 -12.25 -7.63 3.52
C TYR A 123 -13.02 -7.55 2.21
N GLU A 124 -13.02 -6.39 1.57
CA GLU A 124 -13.65 -6.18 0.26
C GLU A 124 -12.93 -6.98 -0.84
N ILE A 125 -11.59 -6.90 -0.92
CA ILE A 125 -10.83 -7.47 -2.05
C ILE A 125 -10.58 -8.97 -1.88
N LEU A 126 -10.32 -9.45 -0.66
CA LEU A 126 -9.93 -10.86 -0.42
C LEU A 126 -11.07 -11.74 0.12
N GLY A 127 -12.26 -11.19 0.30
CA GLY A 127 -13.49 -11.94 0.54
C GLY A 127 -13.71 -12.49 1.95
N ASN A 128 -14.80 -13.26 2.10
CA ASN A 128 -15.41 -13.67 3.37
C ASN A 128 -14.48 -14.45 4.33
N LYS A 129 -13.42 -15.11 3.82
CA LYS A 129 -12.41 -15.82 4.63
C LYS A 129 -11.84 -14.94 5.75
N TYR A 130 -11.71 -13.64 5.50
CA TYR A 130 -11.16 -12.70 6.47
C TYR A 130 -12.24 -11.91 7.25
N LYS A 131 -13.51 -11.94 6.81
CA LYS A 131 -14.62 -11.28 7.51
C LYS A 131 -14.96 -11.95 8.85
N THR A 132 -14.80 -13.27 8.95
CA THR A 132 -15.18 -14.06 10.14
C THR A 132 -14.01 -14.46 11.04
N ASN A 133 -12.76 -14.30 10.59
CA ASN A 133 -11.59 -14.66 11.39
C ASN A 133 -11.29 -13.59 12.44
N THR A 134 -11.67 -13.87 13.69
CA THR A 134 -10.87 -13.46 14.84
C THR A 134 -9.44 -13.95 14.59
N VAL A 135 -8.46 -13.03 14.61
CA VAL A 135 -7.07 -13.35 14.31
C VAL A 135 -6.66 -14.51 15.24
N LYS A 136 -6.42 -15.70 14.68
CA LYS A 136 -5.96 -16.86 15.46
C LYS A 136 -4.54 -16.58 15.92
N LEU A 137 -4.40 -15.93 17.07
CA LEU A 137 -3.13 -15.67 17.73
C LEU A 137 -2.67 -16.98 18.38
N TYR A 138 -1.63 -17.58 17.81
CA TYR A 138 -0.95 -18.69 18.47
C TYR A 138 0.10 -18.09 19.41
N ASN A 139 -0.22 -18.09 20.71
CA ASN A 139 0.74 -17.78 21.76
C ASN A 139 1.69 -18.97 21.91
N ASN A 140 2.98 -18.77 21.64
CA ASN A 140 4.01 -19.74 22.01
C ASN A 140 4.19 -19.66 23.53
N LYS A 141 3.48 -20.48 24.31
CA LYS A 141 3.93 -20.84 25.65
C LYS A 141 5.11 -21.78 25.46
N TRP A 142 6.31 -21.31 25.79
CA TRP A 142 7.44 -22.19 26.04
C TRP A 142 7.15 -22.85 27.39
N ASN A 143 6.89 -24.15 27.39
CA ASN A 143 6.94 -24.94 28.61
C ASN A 143 8.42 -25.13 28.94
N ASN A 144 8.87 -24.56 30.06
CA ASN A 144 10.10 -25.00 30.74
C ASN A 144 9.81 -26.30 31.47
#